data_AF-A0A8J5QU07-F1
#
_entry.id   AF-A0A8J5QU07-F1
#
_cell.length_a   1.000
_cell.length_b   1.000
_cell.length_c   1.000
_cell.angle_alpha   90.00
_cell.angle_beta   90.00
_cell.angle_gamma   90.00
#
_symmetry.space_group_name_H-M   'P 1'
#
loop_
_entity.id
_entity.type
_entity.pdbx_description
1 polymer ?
#
loop_
_entity_poly.entity_id
_entity_poly.type
_entity_poly.pdbx_seq_one_letter_code
_entity_poly.pdbx_strand_id
1 'polypeptide(L)'
;MKTLLKDYKSVVKQIRRLPLPSPIIQDTRKFVKKRYRKALRSSSSTANVHTLKILLDDILIEESYTIKIPELLDTIYKGRDNSWIYQFHKIPYIKFKPFWPQIEMINEIGKSGDADADVKQYNNQLKSYINADFSVTEFLGYEGLDSKVKPLELYKHYGIRENPVENIFKRVDQLYKFILNHKDRLEVKPPIFEILYPPTNYGLPIGSHFRDRLVKTRISQVRQILTSCKPMLKKDIIDIAQMVNNQIPINPNYYKYIHRKQLQDQINLDPIITQDLRKPILNIDNDDNFYLILREWLTKQFYLNRKDNKYEFYIENYYDFANLKTE
;
A
#
# COMPACT_ATOMS: atom_id res chain seq x y z
N MET A 1 -29.93 -0.55 -12.77
CA MET A 1 -29.19 -1.32 -13.81
C MET A 1 -28.89 -0.53 -15.09
N LYS A 2 -29.87 0.19 -15.69
CA LYS A 2 -29.64 0.97 -16.93
C LYS A 2 -28.57 2.07 -16.79
N THR A 3 -28.45 2.69 -15.61
CA THR A 3 -27.44 3.71 -15.28
C THR A 3 -26.02 3.13 -15.30
N LEU A 4 -25.79 2.04 -14.57
CA LEU A 4 -24.48 1.39 -14.46
C LEU A 4 -23.94 0.87 -15.81
N LEU A 5 -24.82 0.44 -16.71
CA LEU A 5 -24.45 0.05 -18.08
C LEU A 5 -24.11 1.25 -18.97
N LYS A 6 -24.79 2.39 -18.80
CA LYS A 6 -24.41 3.65 -19.45
C LYS A 6 -23.05 4.13 -18.93
N ASP A 7 -22.83 4.07 -17.62
CA ASP A 7 -21.56 4.44 -16.99
C ASP A 7 -20.40 3.58 -17.48
N TYR A 8 -20.59 2.26 -17.54
CA TYR A 8 -19.60 1.34 -18.11
C TYR A 8 -19.25 1.70 -19.56
N LYS A 9 -20.26 1.98 -20.39
CA LYS A 9 -20.02 2.40 -21.79
C LYS A 9 -19.25 3.73 -21.85
N SER A 10 -19.54 4.66 -20.94
CA SER A 10 -18.81 5.93 -20.84
C SER A 10 -17.34 5.70 -20.48
N VAL A 11 -17.08 4.93 -19.44
CA VAL A 11 -15.72 4.59 -18.99
C VAL A 11 -14.95 3.86 -20.07
N VAL A 12 -15.56 2.90 -20.79
CA VAL A 12 -14.88 2.22 -21.92
C VAL A 12 -14.55 3.19 -23.06
N LYS A 13 -15.37 4.22 -23.31
CA LYS A 13 -15.05 5.26 -24.28
C LYS A 13 -13.87 6.12 -23.81
N GLN A 14 -13.80 6.47 -22.53
CA GLN A 14 -12.67 7.20 -21.93
C GLN A 14 -11.37 6.39 -22.02
N ILE A 15 -11.40 5.10 -21.68
CA ILE A 15 -10.21 4.22 -21.79
C ILE A 15 -9.64 4.20 -23.21
N ARG A 16 -10.50 4.20 -24.24
CA ARG A 16 -10.07 4.25 -25.64
C ARG A 16 -9.45 5.58 -26.05
N ARG A 17 -9.56 6.62 -25.23
CA ARG A 17 -8.98 7.95 -25.45
C ARG A 17 -7.74 8.18 -24.62
N LEU A 18 -7.32 7.22 -23.77
CA LEU A 18 -6.15 7.39 -22.93
C LEU A 18 -4.86 7.43 -23.77
N PRO A 19 -3.85 8.21 -23.32
CA PRO A 19 -2.50 8.21 -23.89
C PRO A 19 -1.74 6.97 -23.41
N LEU A 20 -2.23 5.79 -23.77
CA LEU A 20 -1.62 4.51 -23.41
C LEU A 20 -1.45 3.65 -24.66
N PRO A 21 -0.40 2.81 -24.75
CA PRO A 21 -0.26 1.84 -25.81
C PRO A 21 -1.42 0.84 -25.84
N SER A 22 -1.70 0.29 -27.02
CA SER A 22 -2.78 -0.68 -27.24
C SER A 22 -2.79 -1.85 -26.25
N PRO A 23 -1.65 -2.49 -25.90
CA PRO A 23 -1.62 -3.58 -24.92
C PRO A 23 -2.16 -3.16 -23.55
N ILE A 24 -1.71 -2.01 -23.01
CA ILE A 24 -2.17 -1.50 -21.72
C ILE A 24 -3.66 -1.16 -21.77
N ILE A 25 -4.14 -0.54 -22.85
CA ILE A 25 -5.57 -0.24 -23.03
C ILE A 25 -6.41 -1.52 -22.95
N GLN A 26 -5.96 -2.61 -23.58
CA GLN A 26 -6.67 -3.88 -23.54
C GLN A 26 -6.75 -4.43 -22.11
N ASP A 27 -5.67 -4.35 -21.36
CA ASP A 27 -5.62 -4.81 -19.97
C ASP A 27 -6.47 -3.93 -19.04
N THR A 28 -6.44 -2.61 -19.23
CA THR A 28 -7.35 -1.68 -18.53
C THR A 28 -8.81 -2.05 -18.80
N ARG A 29 -9.17 -2.36 -20.05
CA ARG A 29 -10.54 -2.78 -20.40
C ARG A 29 -10.93 -4.10 -19.73
N LYS A 30 -10.03 -5.10 -19.70
CA LYS A 30 -10.26 -6.37 -18.99
C LYS A 30 -10.47 -6.12 -17.49
N PHE A 31 -9.64 -5.28 -16.89
CA PHE A 31 -9.72 -4.91 -15.48
C PHE A 31 -11.04 -4.23 -15.13
N VAL A 32 -11.43 -3.20 -15.91
CA VAL A 32 -12.70 -2.48 -15.72
C VAL A 32 -13.89 -3.41 -15.89
N LYS A 33 -13.90 -4.28 -16.91
CA LYS A 33 -14.96 -5.29 -17.09
C LYS A 33 -15.10 -6.19 -15.86
N LYS A 34 -13.99 -6.63 -15.25
CA LYS A 34 -14.00 -7.43 -14.01
C LYS A 34 -14.55 -6.65 -12.83
N ARG A 35 -14.18 -5.37 -12.66
CA ARG A 35 -14.67 -4.49 -11.58
C ARG A 35 -16.17 -4.23 -11.70
N TYR A 36 -16.67 -3.89 -12.88
CA TYR A 36 -18.10 -3.66 -13.11
C TYR A 36 -18.94 -4.93 -12.93
N ARG A 37 -18.42 -6.10 -13.34
CA ARG A 37 -19.07 -7.39 -13.05
C ARG A 37 -19.20 -7.67 -11.55
N LYS A 38 -18.20 -7.26 -10.75
CA LYS A 38 -18.27 -7.34 -9.28
C LYS A 38 -19.24 -6.31 -8.70
N ALA A 39 -19.25 -5.08 -9.23
CA ALA A 39 -20.18 -4.02 -8.83
C ALA A 39 -21.65 -4.38 -9.03
N LEU A 40 -21.97 -5.16 -10.08
CA LEU A 40 -23.32 -5.70 -10.27
C LEU A 40 -23.77 -6.66 -9.16
N ARG A 41 -22.82 -7.28 -8.43
CA ARG A 41 -23.09 -8.27 -7.38
C ARG A 41 -23.00 -7.70 -5.97
N SER A 42 -22.47 -6.49 -5.79
CA SER A 42 -22.20 -5.92 -4.46
C SER A 42 -22.20 -4.38 -4.50
N SER A 43 -22.95 -3.77 -3.57
CA SER A 43 -23.06 -2.31 -3.42
C SER A 43 -21.73 -1.65 -3.06
N SER A 44 -20.87 -2.28 -2.24
CA SER A 44 -19.54 -1.74 -1.89
C SER A 44 -18.60 -1.61 -3.10
N SER A 45 -18.88 -2.32 -4.18
CA SER A 45 -18.08 -2.30 -5.41
C SER A 45 -18.44 -1.15 -6.36
N THR A 46 -19.51 -0.38 -6.09
CA THR A 46 -19.86 0.83 -6.87
C THR A 46 -18.96 2.01 -6.54
N ALA A 47 -18.53 2.16 -5.28
CA ALA A 47 -17.59 3.20 -4.87
C ALA A 47 -16.25 3.11 -5.62
N ASN A 48 -15.73 1.88 -5.78
CA ASN A 48 -14.51 1.61 -6.55
C ASN A 48 -14.64 1.93 -8.05
N VAL A 49 -15.87 1.92 -8.58
CA VAL A 49 -16.13 2.29 -9.97
C VAL A 49 -16.14 3.82 -10.12
N HIS A 50 -16.69 4.52 -9.13
CA HIS A 50 -16.69 5.97 -9.09
C HIS A 50 -15.27 6.55 -9.00
N THR A 51 -14.41 5.99 -8.13
CA THR A 51 -13.02 6.42 -8.01
C THR A 51 -12.24 6.22 -9.31
N LEU A 52 -12.49 5.11 -10.03
CA LEU A 52 -11.88 4.87 -11.34
C LEU A 52 -12.36 5.89 -12.38
N LYS A 53 -13.64 6.30 -12.32
CA LYS A 53 -14.16 7.33 -13.21
C LYS A 53 -13.48 8.69 -12.94
N ILE A 54 -13.40 9.11 -11.68
CA ILE A 54 -12.69 10.34 -11.28
C ILE A 54 -11.26 10.29 -11.84
N LEU A 55 -10.54 9.20 -11.61
CA LEU A 55 -9.16 9.05 -12.08
C LEU A 55 -9.04 9.20 -13.62
N LEU A 56 -9.99 8.67 -14.38
CA LEU A 56 -10.00 8.83 -15.84
C LEU A 56 -10.38 10.26 -16.27
N ASP A 57 -11.25 10.92 -15.52
CA ASP A 57 -11.63 12.31 -15.73
C ASP A 57 -10.42 13.23 -15.44
N ASP A 58 -9.68 13.01 -14.35
CA ASP A 58 -8.44 13.75 -14.01
C ASP A 58 -7.36 13.62 -15.11
N ILE A 59 -7.27 12.45 -15.76
CA ILE A 59 -6.31 12.23 -16.85
C ILE A 59 -6.75 12.97 -18.14
N LEU A 60 -8.03 12.88 -18.50
CA LEU A 60 -8.50 13.36 -19.82
C LEU A 60 -8.96 14.82 -19.81
N ILE A 61 -9.52 15.27 -18.68
CA ILE A 61 -10.11 16.61 -18.50
C ILE A 61 -9.08 17.53 -17.85
N GLU A 62 -8.49 17.14 -16.73
CA GLU A 62 -7.50 17.96 -16.00
C GLU A 62 -6.07 17.78 -16.52
N GLU A 63 -5.83 16.83 -17.43
CA GLU A 63 -4.53 16.62 -18.10
C GLU A 63 -3.36 16.36 -17.14
N SER A 64 -3.64 15.77 -15.97
CA SER A 64 -2.65 15.51 -14.91
C SER A 64 -1.85 14.21 -15.12
N TYR A 65 -1.20 14.09 -16.28
CA TYR A 65 -0.59 12.86 -16.77
C TYR A 65 0.50 12.27 -15.87
N THR A 66 1.43 13.12 -15.38
CA THR A 66 2.61 12.70 -14.62
C THR A 66 2.28 11.93 -13.35
N ILE A 67 1.17 12.30 -12.68
CA ILE A 67 0.76 11.71 -11.40
C ILE A 67 -0.29 10.61 -11.63
N LYS A 68 -1.29 10.87 -12.48
CA LYS A 68 -2.45 10.00 -12.60
C LYS A 68 -2.23 8.78 -13.49
N ILE A 69 -1.31 8.84 -14.46
CA ILE A 69 -0.94 7.65 -15.25
C ILE A 69 -0.29 6.58 -14.36
N PRO A 70 0.74 6.90 -13.54
CA PRO A 70 1.24 6.00 -12.51
C PRO A 70 0.15 5.42 -11.61
N GLU A 71 -0.77 6.26 -11.12
CA GLU A 71 -1.88 5.82 -10.26
C GLU A 71 -2.79 4.82 -10.99
N LEU A 72 -3.12 5.08 -12.27
CA LEU A 72 -3.89 4.15 -13.09
C LEU A 72 -3.18 2.80 -13.23
N LEU A 73 -1.89 2.81 -13.57
CA LEU A 73 -1.10 1.59 -13.75
C LEU A 73 -1.01 0.79 -12.45
N ASP A 74 -0.80 1.47 -11.33
CA ASP A 74 -0.81 0.86 -10.00
C ASP A 74 -2.14 0.15 -9.71
N THR A 75 -3.28 0.77 -10.03
CA THR A 75 -4.59 0.13 -9.82
C THR A 75 -4.81 -1.12 -10.67
N ILE A 76 -4.22 -1.15 -11.88
CA ILE A 76 -4.37 -2.25 -12.84
C ILE A 76 -3.46 -3.41 -12.47
N TYR A 77 -2.18 -3.14 -12.20
CA TYR A 77 -1.13 -4.15 -12.14
C TYR A 77 -0.69 -4.53 -10.72
N LYS A 78 -0.75 -3.62 -9.74
CA LYS A 78 -0.33 -3.95 -8.37
C LYS A 78 -1.39 -4.78 -7.63
N GLY A 79 -0.92 -5.69 -6.76
CA GLY A 79 -1.77 -6.38 -5.79
C GLY A 79 -2.61 -7.55 -6.32
N ARG A 80 -2.36 -8.05 -7.54
CA ARG A 80 -3.08 -9.20 -8.12
C ARG A 80 -2.85 -10.52 -7.37
N ASP A 81 -1.66 -10.72 -6.81
CA ASP A 81 -1.24 -11.99 -6.17
C ASP A 81 -0.98 -11.89 -4.65
N ASN A 82 -1.24 -10.74 -4.03
CA ASN A 82 -0.85 -10.49 -2.63
C ASN A 82 -2.01 -10.70 -1.66
N SER A 83 -2.57 -11.92 -1.66
CA SER A 83 -3.70 -12.29 -0.80
C SER A 83 -3.42 -12.05 0.69
N TRP A 84 -2.16 -12.21 1.11
CA TRP A 84 -1.72 -11.98 2.49
C TRP A 84 -1.79 -10.50 2.91
N ILE A 85 -1.57 -9.54 1.99
CA ILE A 85 -1.73 -8.10 2.29
C ILE A 85 -3.19 -7.81 2.65
N TYR A 86 -4.13 -8.37 1.88
CA TYR A 86 -5.55 -8.24 2.19
C TYR A 86 -5.94 -8.86 3.54
N GLN A 87 -5.34 -10.01 3.89
CA GLN A 87 -5.52 -10.62 5.21
C GLN A 87 -4.95 -9.73 6.33
N PHE A 88 -3.77 -9.14 6.13
CA PHE A 88 -3.14 -8.22 7.07
C PHE A 88 -4.03 -7.01 7.40
N HIS A 89 -4.70 -6.43 6.39
CA HIS A 89 -5.65 -5.33 6.60
C HIS A 89 -6.90 -5.73 7.40
N LYS A 90 -7.34 -6.99 7.27
CA LYS A 90 -8.57 -7.49 7.93
C LYS A 90 -8.35 -7.92 9.37
N ILE A 91 -7.18 -8.44 9.71
CA ILE A 91 -6.90 -8.96 11.05
C ILE A 91 -6.91 -7.80 12.05
N PRO A 92 -7.63 -7.87 13.18
CA PRO A 92 -7.61 -6.79 14.18
C PRO A 92 -6.21 -6.63 14.80
N TYR A 93 -5.84 -5.40 15.14
CA TYR A 93 -4.50 -5.06 15.65
C TYR A 93 -4.12 -5.85 16.92
N ILE A 94 -5.11 -6.20 17.75
CA ILE A 94 -4.94 -6.98 18.99
C ILE A 94 -4.24 -8.32 18.71
N LYS A 95 -4.55 -8.97 17.57
CA LYS A 95 -3.94 -10.24 17.19
C LYS A 95 -2.47 -10.09 16.77
N PHE A 96 -2.06 -8.91 16.31
CA PHE A 96 -0.66 -8.62 15.95
C PHE A 96 0.18 -8.16 17.14
N LYS A 97 -0.45 -7.61 18.19
CA LYS A 97 0.22 -7.13 19.40
C LYS A 97 1.31 -8.08 19.93
N PRO A 98 1.07 -9.41 20.13
CA PRO A 98 2.10 -10.31 20.67
C PRO A 98 3.27 -10.58 19.72
N PHE A 99 3.11 -10.40 18.40
CA PHE A 99 4.15 -10.66 17.41
C PHE A 99 4.96 -9.41 17.04
N TRP A 100 4.43 -8.22 17.35
CA TRP A 100 5.06 -6.97 16.96
C TRP A 100 6.25 -6.65 17.87
N PRO A 101 7.40 -6.21 17.31
CA PRO A 101 8.55 -5.83 18.12
C PRO A 101 8.23 -4.60 18.98
N GLN A 102 8.36 -4.78 20.29
CA GLN A 102 8.07 -3.79 21.32
C GLN A 102 9.34 -3.55 22.13
N ILE A 103 9.76 -2.28 22.23
CA ILE A 103 10.97 -1.87 22.91
C ILE A 103 10.60 -0.87 23.99
N GLU A 104 10.95 -1.21 25.23
CA GLU A 104 10.94 -0.25 26.34
C GLU A 104 12.22 0.57 26.29
N MET A 105 12.11 1.88 26.08
CA MET A 105 13.29 2.73 25.87
C MET A 105 14.24 2.73 27.07
N ILE A 106 13.71 2.57 28.28
CA ILE A 106 14.52 2.55 29.51
C ILE A 106 15.48 1.34 29.55
N ASN A 107 15.10 0.21 28.95
CA ASN A 107 15.94 -0.99 28.87
C ASN A 107 17.09 -0.82 27.87
N GLU A 108 16.96 0.08 26.89
CA GLU A 108 18.03 0.41 25.95
C GLU A 108 19.00 1.45 26.52
N ILE A 109 18.48 2.43 27.26
CA ILE A 109 19.30 3.47 27.91
C ILE A 109 20.08 2.90 29.10
N GLY A 110 19.48 1.97 29.85
CA GLY A 110 20.06 1.41 31.07
C GLY A 110 21.18 0.38 30.90
N LYS A 111 21.65 0.12 29.67
CA LYS A 111 22.75 -0.84 29.42
C LYS A 111 24.13 -0.35 29.93
N SER A 112 24.23 0.90 30.37
CA SER A 112 25.45 1.48 30.93
C SER A 112 25.48 1.35 32.47
N GLY A 113 26.14 0.31 32.97
CA GLY A 113 26.81 0.20 34.28
C GLY A 113 25.97 0.33 35.57
N ASP A 114 25.26 1.45 35.76
CA ASP A 114 24.68 1.86 37.05
C ASP A 114 23.14 1.86 37.06
N ALA A 115 22.49 1.68 35.90
CA ALA A 115 21.03 1.78 35.74
C ALA A 115 20.26 0.48 36.09
N ASP A 116 20.94 -0.57 36.55
CA ASP A 116 20.33 -1.89 36.77
C ASP A 116 19.26 -1.90 37.87
N ALA A 117 19.40 -1.07 38.92
CA ALA A 117 18.43 -1.01 40.02
C ALA A 117 17.13 -0.30 39.59
N ASP A 118 17.26 0.85 38.94
CA ASP A 118 16.12 1.65 38.46
C ASP A 118 15.36 0.95 37.34
N VAL A 119 16.08 0.29 36.43
CA VAL A 119 15.49 -0.56 35.38
C VAL A 119 14.71 -1.74 35.98
N LYS A 120 15.21 -2.36 37.05
CA LYS A 120 14.48 -3.43 37.76
C LYS A 120 13.20 -2.89 38.42
N GLN A 121 13.26 -1.72 39.06
CA GLN A 121 12.08 -1.09 39.66
C GLN A 121 11.02 -0.75 38.60
N TYR A 122 11.46 -0.18 37.46
CA TYR A 122 10.60 0.08 36.31
C TYR A 122 9.91 -1.20 35.80
N ASN A 123 10.69 -2.26 35.59
CA ASN A 123 10.15 -3.53 35.08
C ASN A 123 9.19 -4.20 36.06
N ASN A 124 9.39 -4.02 37.37
CA ASN A 124 8.45 -4.51 38.39
C ASN A 124 7.10 -3.75 38.33
N GLN A 125 7.15 -2.42 38.16
CA GLN A 125 5.93 -1.64 37.93
C GLN A 125 5.29 -1.97 36.57
N LEU A 126 6.08 -2.24 35.53
CA LEU A 126 5.56 -2.63 34.23
C LEU A 126 4.71 -3.91 34.31
N LYS A 127 5.14 -4.88 35.12
CA LYS A 127 4.39 -6.12 35.36
C LYS A 127 3.04 -5.86 36.01
N SER A 128 2.94 -4.93 36.96
CA SER A 128 1.65 -4.58 37.56
C SER A 128 0.71 -3.92 36.55
N TYR A 129 1.23 -3.10 35.62
CA TYR A 129 0.41 -2.50 34.56
C TYR A 129 -0.01 -3.48 33.44
N ILE A 130 0.78 -4.51 33.15
CA ILE A 130 0.47 -5.52 32.12
C ILE A 130 -0.52 -6.56 32.67
N ASN A 131 -0.33 -6.97 33.93
CA ASN A 131 -1.14 -8.01 34.58
C ASN A 131 -2.34 -7.45 35.34
N ALA A 132 -2.60 -6.14 35.29
CA ALA A 132 -3.83 -5.52 35.75
C ALA A 132 -5.03 -5.84 34.81
N ASP A 133 -5.11 -7.08 34.33
CA ASP A 133 -6.39 -7.60 33.88
C ASP A 133 -7.32 -7.57 35.10
N PHE A 134 -8.47 -6.93 34.95
CA PHE A 134 -9.49 -6.86 36.00
C PHE A 134 -9.87 -8.29 36.40
N SER A 135 -9.28 -8.75 37.49
CA SER A 135 -9.61 -10.01 38.12
C SER A 135 -10.90 -9.77 38.91
N VAL A 136 -12.02 -10.28 38.39
CA VAL A 136 -13.32 -10.26 39.09
C VAL A 136 -13.16 -10.83 40.49
N THR A 137 -12.30 -11.83 40.65
CA THR A 137 -12.01 -12.46 41.94
C THR A 137 -11.24 -11.55 42.88
N GLU A 138 -10.23 -10.80 42.42
CA GLU A 138 -9.53 -9.81 43.27
C GLU A 138 -10.43 -8.61 43.59
N PHE A 139 -11.19 -8.10 42.61
CA PHE A 139 -12.11 -6.99 42.80
C PHE A 139 -13.25 -7.31 43.77
N LEU A 140 -13.73 -8.57 43.78
CA LEU A 140 -14.75 -9.05 44.71
C LEU A 140 -14.17 -9.57 46.03
N GLY A 141 -12.84 -9.45 46.25
CA GLY A 141 -12.19 -9.84 47.50
C GLY A 141 -12.10 -11.36 47.74
N TYR A 142 -12.21 -12.18 46.70
CA TYR A 142 -11.93 -13.61 46.77
C TYR A 142 -10.42 -13.84 46.72
N GLU A 143 -9.71 -13.42 47.78
CA GLU A 143 -8.37 -13.90 48.05
C GLU A 143 -8.48 -15.38 48.49
N GLY A 144 -7.99 -16.32 47.66
CA GLY A 144 -7.76 -17.69 48.13
C GLY A 144 -8.75 -18.79 47.69
N LEU A 145 -9.34 -18.72 46.50
CA LEU A 145 -9.72 -19.97 45.82
C LEU A 145 -8.44 -20.61 45.28
N ASP A 146 -7.88 -21.52 46.09
CA ASP A 146 -6.72 -22.37 45.84
C ASP A 146 -6.22 -22.32 44.39
N SER A 147 -4.95 -21.94 44.23
CA SER A 147 -4.11 -22.09 43.04
C SER A 147 -4.00 -23.54 42.50
N LYS A 148 -4.84 -24.45 42.98
CA LYS A 148 -5.03 -25.84 42.55
C LYS A 148 -6.18 -26.02 41.56
N VAL A 149 -7.03 -25.02 41.33
CA VAL A 149 -8.00 -25.10 40.24
C VAL A 149 -7.24 -24.93 38.94
N LYS A 150 -6.83 -26.07 38.35
CA LYS A 150 -6.31 -26.08 36.97
C LYS A 150 -7.31 -25.31 36.11
N PRO A 151 -6.87 -24.30 35.34
CA PRO A 151 -7.74 -23.65 34.38
C PRO A 151 -8.38 -24.73 33.51
N LEU A 152 -9.68 -24.60 33.24
CA LEU A 152 -10.43 -25.58 32.44
C LEU A 152 -9.65 -25.88 31.16
N GLU A 153 -9.17 -27.12 31.05
CA GLU A 153 -8.43 -27.55 29.88
C GLU A 153 -9.38 -27.45 28.68
N LEU A 154 -8.98 -26.69 27.66
CA LEU A 154 -9.78 -26.50 26.46
C LEU A 154 -10.08 -27.88 25.84
N TYR A 155 -11.36 -28.22 25.78
CA TYR A 155 -11.89 -29.53 25.35
C TYR A 155 -11.45 -29.98 23.95
N LYS A 156 -10.88 -29.06 23.16
CA LYS A 156 -10.25 -29.33 21.87
C LYS A 156 -8.95 -28.56 21.78
N HIS A 157 -7.84 -29.29 21.80
CA HIS A 157 -6.59 -28.80 21.25
C HIS A 157 -6.83 -28.65 19.74
N TYR A 158 -7.32 -27.48 19.32
CA TYR A 158 -7.23 -27.11 17.91
C TYR A 158 -5.75 -27.14 17.60
N GLY A 159 -5.33 -28.20 16.87
CA GLY A 159 -3.95 -28.64 16.82
C GLY A 159 -2.96 -27.56 16.41
N ILE A 160 -1.68 -27.90 16.51
CA ILE A 160 -0.52 -27.15 16.02
C ILE A 160 -0.74 -26.81 14.53
N ARG A 161 -1.52 -25.79 14.27
CA ARG A 161 -1.65 -25.12 12.99
C ARG A 161 -0.75 -23.93 13.14
N GLU A 162 0.28 -23.84 12.30
CA GLU A 162 1.11 -22.66 12.18
C GLU A 162 0.23 -21.42 12.30
N ASN A 163 0.56 -20.51 13.22
CA ASN A 163 -0.30 -19.39 13.49
C ASN A 163 -0.38 -18.52 12.21
N PRO A 164 -1.54 -18.41 11.55
CA PRO A 164 -1.64 -17.70 10.28
C PRO A 164 -1.23 -16.24 10.43
N VAL A 165 -1.36 -15.68 11.64
CA VAL A 165 -0.95 -14.32 11.98
C VAL A 165 0.58 -14.18 11.96
N GLU A 166 1.31 -15.17 12.46
CA GLU A 166 2.77 -15.17 12.49
C GLU A 166 3.36 -15.25 11.08
N ASN A 167 2.80 -16.11 10.22
CA ASN A 167 3.21 -16.21 8.82
C ASN A 167 2.96 -14.91 8.04
N ILE A 168 1.83 -14.24 8.30
CA ILE A 168 1.56 -12.91 7.75
C ILE A 168 2.55 -11.89 8.28
N PHE A 169 2.86 -11.91 9.58
CA PHE A 169 3.80 -11.00 10.20
C PHE A 169 5.22 -11.16 9.63
N LYS A 170 5.71 -12.39 9.42
CA LYS A 170 7.00 -12.64 8.75
C LYS A 170 7.07 -12.01 7.35
N ARG A 171 5.98 -12.08 6.58
CA ARG A 171 5.90 -11.44 5.25
C ARG A 171 5.84 -9.91 5.33
N VAL A 172 5.15 -9.37 6.34
CA VAL A 172 5.14 -7.94 6.63
C VAL A 172 6.56 -7.46 6.92
N ASP A 173 7.27 -8.14 7.84
CA ASP A 173 8.65 -7.81 8.22
C ASP A 173 9.60 -7.86 7.01
N GLN A 174 9.54 -8.91 6.21
CA GLN A 174 10.34 -9.03 4.97
C GLN A 174 10.10 -7.87 4.00
N LEU A 175 8.83 -7.51 3.75
CA LEU A 175 8.50 -6.41 2.85
C LEU A 175 8.89 -5.06 3.47
N TYR A 176 8.70 -4.89 4.77
CA TYR A 176 9.04 -3.65 5.46
C TYR A 176 10.54 -3.37 5.45
N LYS A 177 11.36 -4.39 5.73
CA LYS A 177 12.82 -4.31 5.62
C LYS A 177 13.26 -3.94 4.21
N PHE A 178 12.62 -4.52 3.20
CA PHE A 178 12.90 -4.15 1.81
C PHE A 178 12.57 -2.67 1.53
N ILE A 179 11.43 -2.18 2.00
CA ILE A 179 11.03 -0.77 1.83
C ILE A 179 11.99 0.17 2.59
N LEU A 180 12.41 -0.19 3.80
CA LEU A 180 13.40 0.58 4.57
C LEU A 180 14.72 0.71 3.84
N ASN A 181 15.22 -0.39 3.27
CA ASN A 181 16.49 -0.42 2.53
C ASN A 181 16.45 0.41 1.23
N HIS A 182 15.26 0.64 0.67
CA HIS A 182 15.09 1.34 -0.61
C HIS A 182 14.15 2.55 -0.49
N LYS A 183 14.11 3.19 0.69
CA LYS A 183 13.20 4.29 1.01
C LYS A 183 13.32 5.48 0.06
N ASP A 184 14.55 5.79 -0.37
CA ASP A 184 14.85 6.94 -1.23
C ASP A 184 14.30 6.71 -2.63
N ARG A 185 14.40 5.48 -3.13
CA ARG A 185 13.88 5.07 -4.45
C ARG A 185 12.35 5.04 -4.49
N LEU A 186 11.73 4.60 -3.42
CA LEU A 186 10.26 4.52 -3.32
C LEU A 186 9.62 5.86 -2.94
N GLU A 187 10.41 6.89 -2.63
CA GLU A 187 9.97 8.22 -2.18
C GLU A 187 9.04 8.15 -0.96
N VAL A 188 9.25 7.14 -0.11
CA VAL A 188 8.43 6.90 1.09
C VAL A 188 9.26 7.21 2.32
N LYS A 189 8.64 7.82 3.32
CA LYS A 189 9.20 8.01 4.66
C LYS A 189 8.63 6.95 5.60
N PRO A 190 9.19 5.72 5.64
CA PRO A 190 8.71 4.68 6.53
C PRO A 190 8.97 5.10 8.00
N PRO A 191 7.99 4.97 8.91
CA PRO A 191 8.22 5.13 10.33
C PRO A 191 9.14 4.02 10.86
N ILE A 192 9.53 4.13 12.12
CA ILE A 192 10.20 3.03 12.82
C ILE A 192 9.23 1.84 12.89
N PHE A 193 9.71 0.65 12.57
CA PHE A 193 8.88 -0.57 12.57
C PHE A 193 8.49 -0.95 14.00
N GLU A 194 9.44 -0.84 14.91
CA GLU A 194 9.30 -1.13 16.32
C GLU A 194 8.40 -0.12 17.02
N ILE A 195 7.71 -0.62 18.03
CA ILE A 195 6.92 0.22 18.94
C ILE A 195 7.86 0.59 20.07
N LEU A 196 8.19 1.88 20.13
CA LEU A 196 8.99 2.46 21.20
C LEU A 196 8.06 2.95 22.29
N TYR A 197 8.27 2.46 23.50
CA TYR A 197 7.57 2.93 24.69
C TYR A 197 8.50 3.84 25.49
N PRO A 198 8.29 5.17 25.43
CA PRO A 198 9.04 6.09 26.25
C PRO A 198 8.60 5.99 27.71
N PRO A 199 9.52 6.16 28.68
CA PRO A 199 9.12 6.42 30.05
C PRO A 199 8.39 7.76 30.15
N THR A 200 7.56 7.92 31.18
CA THR A 200 6.99 9.22 31.53
C THR A 200 8.07 10.17 32.05
N ASN A 201 7.75 11.46 32.20
CA ASN A 201 8.66 12.45 32.80
C ASN A 201 9.13 12.06 34.22
N TYR A 202 8.39 11.19 34.90
CA TYR A 202 8.72 10.66 36.23
C TYR A 202 9.47 9.32 36.18
N GLY A 203 9.91 8.88 35.00
CA GLY A 203 10.58 7.59 34.84
C GLY A 203 9.65 6.39 34.96
N LEU A 204 8.32 6.57 35.04
CA LEU A 204 7.35 5.47 35.19
C LEU A 204 6.89 4.90 33.84
N PRO A 205 6.42 3.65 33.80
CA PRO A 205 5.75 3.09 32.63
C PRO A 205 4.55 3.92 32.19
N ILE A 206 4.36 4.03 30.87
CA ILE A 206 3.15 4.62 30.30
C ILE A 206 1.94 3.70 30.52
N GLY A 207 0.77 4.31 30.72
CA GLY A 207 -0.48 3.57 30.98
C GLY A 207 -0.89 2.65 29.82
N SER A 208 -1.63 1.58 30.15
CA SER A 208 -2.08 0.54 29.19
C SER A 208 -2.80 1.12 27.98
N HIS A 209 -3.70 2.09 28.18
CA HIS A 209 -4.43 2.77 27.10
C HIS A 209 -3.51 3.49 26.11
N PHE A 210 -2.44 4.14 26.60
CA PHE A 210 -1.47 4.81 25.74
C PHE A 210 -0.64 3.80 24.96
N ARG A 211 -0.23 2.69 25.58
CA ARG A 211 0.49 1.59 24.91
C ARG A 211 -0.34 1.00 23.78
N ASP A 212 -1.62 0.71 24.03
CA ASP A 212 -2.54 0.21 22.99
C ASP A 212 -2.75 1.22 21.86
N ARG A 213 -2.85 2.51 22.18
CA ARG A 213 -2.93 3.57 21.17
C ARG A 213 -1.68 3.61 20.29
N LEU A 214 -0.49 3.46 20.87
CA LEU A 214 0.77 3.40 20.13
C LEU A 214 0.80 2.20 19.18
N VAL A 215 0.46 1.00 19.68
CA VAL A 215 0.36 -0.23 18.88
C VAL A 215 -0.60 -0.04 17.69
N LYS A 216 -1.81 0.45 17.96
CA LYS A 216 -2.83 0.69 16.93
C LYS A 216 -2.36 1.70 15.88
N THR A 217 -1.73 2.79 16.31
CA THR A 217 -1.20 3.84 15.43
C THR A 217 -0.11 3.26 14.53
N ARG A 218 0.82 2.48 15.09
CA ARG A 218 1.94 1.90 14.35
C ARG A 218 1.50 0.90 13.31
N ILE A 219 0.60 -0.02 13.68
CA ILE A 219 0.03 -0.98 12.73
C ILE A 219 -0.74 -0.25 11.62
N SER A 220 -1.44 0.84 11.95
CA SER A 220 -2.14 1.66 10.94
C SER A 220 -1.17 2.35 9.97
N GLN A 221 -0.05 2.87 10.45
CA GLN A 221 0.98 3.47 9.61
C GLN A 221 1.60 2.43 8.66
N VAL A 222 1.95 1.25 9.18
CA VAL A 222 2.48 0.16 8.34
C VAL A 222 1.44 -0.28 7.30
N ARG A 223 0.16 -0.37 7.66
CA ARG A 223 -0.92 -0.64 6.70
C ARG A 223 -0.99 0.39 5.58
N GLN A 224 -0.84 1.67 5.89
CA GLN A 224 -0.84 2.73 4.87
C GLN A 224 0.33 2.54 3.90
N ILE A 225 1.52 2.24 4.42
CA ILE A 225 2.72 2.00 3.59
C ILE A 225 2.57 0.75 2.72
N LEU A 226 2.08 -0.35 3.28
CA LEU A 226 1.82 -1.56 2.49
C LEU A 226 0.67 -1.38 1.48
N THR A 227 -0.16 -0.35 1.65
CA THR A 227 -1.18 0.01 0.68
C THR A 227 -0.59 0.76 -0.51
N SER A 228 0.39 1.63 -0.30
CA SER A 228 1.08 2.37 -1.36
C SER A 228 2.17 1.51 -2.05
N CYS A 229 2.97 0.79 -1.26
CA CYS A 229 4.08 -0.02 -1.73
C CYS A 229 3.64 -1.48 -1.92
N LYS A 230 2.95 -1.76 -3.03
CA LYS A 230 2.51 -3.11 -3.38
C LYS A 230 3.41 -3.72 -4.46
N PRO A 231 3.84 -4.98 -4.30
CA PRO A 231 4.59 -5.66 -5.34
C PRO A 231 3.70 -5.98 -6.55
N MET A 232 4.35 -5.99 -7.71
CA MET A 232 3.77 -6.32 -9.02
C MET A 232 4.26 -7.70 -9.48
N LEU A 233 3.57 -8.28 -10.46
CA LEU A 233 3.99 -9.55 -11.06
C LEU A 233 5.20 -9.34 -11.96
N LYS A 234 6.22 -10.21 -11.84
CA LYS A 234 7.42 -10.16 -12.68
C LYS A 234 7.09 -10.13 -14.18
N LYS A 235 6.14 -10.96 -14.61
CA LYS A 235 5.69 -11.02 -16.02
C LYS A 235 5.18 -9.66 -16.50
N ASP A 236 4.24 -9.07 -15.75
CA ASP A 236 3.67 -7.78 -16.10
C ASP A 236 4.74 -6.67 -16.13
N ILE A 237 5.77 -6.72 -15.26
CA ILE A 237 6.88 -5.75 -15.30
C ILE A 237 7.71 -5.92 -16.59
N ILE A 238 8.05 -7.16 -16.95
CA ILE A 238 8.80 -7.48 -18.17
C ILE A 238 8.04 -7.03 -19.42
N ASP A 239 6.74 -7.34 -19.50
CA ASP A 239 5.90 -7.01 -20.64
C ASP A 239 5.85 -5.48 -20.88
N ILE A 240 5.70 -4.70 -19.80
CA ILE A 240 5.69 -3.23 -19.90
C ILE A 240 7.10 -2.70 -20.22
N ALA A 241 8.15 -3.27 -19.63
CA ALA A 241 9.53 -2.87 -19.94
C ALA A 241 9.89 -3.09 -21.41
N GLN A 242 9.52 -4.24 -21.97
CA GLN A 242 9.70 -4.54 -23.40
C GLN A 242 8.90 -3.57 -24.28
N MET A 243 7.67 -3.24 -23.90
CA MET A 243 6.85 -2.27 -24.61
C MET A 243 7.49 -0.87 -24.63
N VAL A 244 8.09 -0.45 -23.52
CA VAL A 244 8.81 0.84 -23.41
C VAL A 244 10.10 0.83 -24.25
N ASN A 245 10.85 -0.28 -24.26
CA ASN A 245 12.06 -0.41 -25.05
C ASN A 245 11.81 -0.44 -26.55
N ASN A 246 10.72 -1.09 -26.96
CA ASN A 246 10.29 -1.17 -28.36
C ASN A 246 9.56 0.10 -28.82
N GLN A 247 9.37 1.09 -27.94
CA GLN A 247 8.68 2.34 -28.22
C GLN A 247 7.36 2.13 -28.98
N ILE A 248 6.51 1.22 -28.47
CA ILE A 248 5.22 0.90 -29.10
C ILE A 248 4.30 2.15 -29.12
N PRO A 249 3.93 2.66 -30.30
CA PRO A 249 3.32 3.99 -30.44
C PRO A 249 2.06 4.16 -29.59
N ILE A 250 1.86 5.39 -29.12
CA ILE A 250 0.69 5.75 -28.31
C ILE A 250 -0.58 5.61 -29.14
N ASN A 251 -1.69 5.32 -28.47
CA ASN A 251 -2.99 5.17 -29.08
C ASN A 251 -3.40 6.40 -29.91
N PRO A 252 -3.65 6.26 -31.23
CA PRO A 252 -3.94 7.39 -32.12
C PRO A 252 -5.25 8.10 -31.80
N ASN A 253 -6.16 7.45 -31.05
CA ASN A 253 -7.42 8.07 -30.63
C ASN A 253 -7.23 9.12 -29.53
N TYR A 254 -6.11 9.09 -28.81
CA TYR A 254 -5.75 10.12 -27.83
C TYR A 254 -5.49 11.45 -28.54
N TYR A 255 -4.60 11.48 -29.54
CA TYR A 255 -4.30 12.68 -30.33
C TYR A 255 -5.56 13.27 -30.99
N LYS A 256 -6.41 12.42 -31.56
CA LYS A 256 -7.70 12.86 -32.13
C LYS A 256 -8.63 13.48 -31.08
N TYR A 257 -8.58 12.99 -29.84
CA TYR A 257 -9.40 13.52 -28.75
C TYR A 257 -8.88 14.86 -28.26
N ILE A 258 -7.58 14.95 -27.97
CA ILE A 258 -6.93 16.20 -27.50
C ILE A 258 -7.08 17.30 -28.54
N HIS A 259 -6.82 17.02 -29.83
CA HIS A 259 -7.00 18.01 -30.89
C HIS A 259 -8.44 18.55 -30.95
N ARG A 260 -9.45 17.70 -30.78
CA ARG A 260 -10.86 18.14 -30.74
C ARG A 260 -11.18 18.96 -29.50
N LYS A 261 -10.62 18.57 -28.34
CA LYS A 261 -10.78 19.30 -27.08
C LYS A 261 -10.17 20.71 -27.21
N GLN A 262 -8.94 20.81 -27.70
CA GLN A 262 -8.25 22.08 -27.96
C GLN A 262 -9.05 22.99 -28.91
N LEU A 263 -9.65 22.45 -29.97
CA LEU A 263 -10.54 23.21 -30.85
C LEU A 263 -11.80 23.71 -30.13
N GLN A 264 -12.39 22.90 -29.25
CA GLN A 264 -13.56 23.32 -28.47
C GLN A 264 -13.21 24.39 -27.44
N ASP A 265 -12.06 24.26 -26.79
CA ASP A 265 -11.56 25.22 -25.81
C ASP A 265 -11.24 26.57 -26.48
N GLN A 266 -10.73 26.55 -27.71
CA GLN A 266 -10.55 27.77 -28.53
C GLN A 266 -11.85 28.51 -28.86
N ILE A 267 -12.97 27.79 -28.97
CA ILE A 267 -14.27 28.36 -29.32
C ILE A 267 -14.99 28.91 -28.07
N ASN A 268 -14.79 28.28 -26.92
CA ASN A 268 -15.61 28.51 -25.73
C ASN A 268 -14.94 29.32 -24.61
N LEU A 269 -13.61 29.51 -24.64
CA LEU A 269 -12.86 30.15 -23.56
C LEU A 269 -12.18 31.44 -24.04
N ASP A 270 -12.06 32.41 -23.13
CA ASP A 270 -11.33 33.65 -23.39
C ASP A 270 -9.85 33.38 -23.72
N PRO A 271 -9.24 34.17 -24.62
CA PRO A 271 -7.87 33.98 -25.09
C PRO A 271 -6.81 34.03 -23.98
N ILE A 272 -7.10 34.72 -22.86
CA ILE A 272 -6.20 34.82 -21.70
C ILE A 272 -6.25 33.53 -20.86
N ILE A 273 -7.45 32.97 -20.64
CA ILE A 273 -7.65 31.71 -19.90
C ILE A 273 -7.09 30.54 -20.70
N THR A 274 -7.24 30.57 -22.02
CA THR A 274 -6.65 29.55 -22.90
C THR A 274 -5.13 29.59 -22.90
N GLN A 275 -4.47 30.73 -22.70
CA GLN A 275 -3.01 30.79 -22.53
C GLN A 275 -2.54 30.17 -21.21
N ASP A 276 -3.26 30.38 -20.11
CA ASP A 276 -2.91 29.81 -18.81
C ASP A 276 -3.14 28.29 -18.74
N LEU A 277 -4.20 27.79 -19.38
CA LEU A 277 -4.45 26.33 -19.54
C LEU A 277 -3.44 25.66 -20.49
N ARG A 278 -2.86 26.42 -21.42
CA ARG A 278 -1.82 25.96 -22.37
C ARG A 278 -0.40 26.02 -21.82
N LYS A 279 -0.19 26.37 -20.54
CA LYS A 279 1.14 26.18 -19.94
C LYS A 279 1.58 24.75 -20.20
N PRO A 280 2.85 24.51 -20.61
CA PRO A 280 3.31 23.21 -21.06
C PRO A 280 3.41 22.27 -19.86
N ILE A 281 2.27 21.75 -19.41
CA ILE A 281 2.20 20.61 -18.50
C ILE A 281 2.54 19.42 -19.38
N LEU A 282 3.83 19.24 -19.70
CA LEU A 282 4.40 18.11 -20.45
C LEU A 282 3.36 17.50 -21.38
N ASN A 283 2.90 18.27 -22.37
CA ASN A 283 1.95 17.71 -23.32
C ASN A 283 2.58 16.42 -23.82
N ILE A 284 1.80 15.34 -23.84
CA ILE A 284 2.14 14.12 -24.55
C ILE A 284 2.00 14.41 -26.06
N ASP A 285 2.62 15.49 -26.53
CA ASP A 285 2.73 15.89 -27.93
C ASP A 285 3.82 15.05 -28.61
N ASN A 286 4.74 14.49 -27.82
CA ASN A 286 5.75 13.55 -28.26
C ASN A 286 5.67 12.25 -27.45
N ASP A 287 5.74 11.11 -28.14
CA ASP A 287 5.73 9.77 -27.56
C ASP A 287 6.83 9.62 -26.48
N ASP A 288 7.96 10.33 -26.65
CA ASP A 288 9.09 10.33 -25.72
C ASP A 288 8.72 10.76 -24.30
N ASN A 289 7.94 11.83 -24.13
CA ASN A 289 7.55 12.34 -22.81
C ASN A 289 6.74 11.30 -22.02
N PHE A 290 5.87 10.57 -22.72
CA PHE A 290 5.11 9.48 -22.11
C PHE A 290 6.01 8.31 -21.71
N TYR A 291 7.01 7.96 -22.53
CA TYR A 291 8.00 6.95 -22.13
C TYR A 291 8.86 7.39 -20.95
N LEU A 292 9.16 8.68 -20.78
CA LEU A 292 9.82 9.18 -19.57
C LEU A 292 8.99 8.85 -18.33
N ILE A 293 7.68 9.15 -18.36
CA ILE A 293 6.75 8.84 -17.25
C ILE A 293 6.70 7.33 -16.98
N LEU A 294 6.60 6.50 -18.03
CA LEU A 294 6.58 5.05 -17.88
C LEU A 294 7.89 4.50 -17.32
N ARG A 295 9.04 5.01 -17.77
CA ARG A 295 10.36 4.59 -17.27
C ARG A 295 10.51 4.94 -15.81
N GLU A 296 10.18 6.17 -15.43
CA GLU A 296 10.23 6.60 -14.03
C GLU A 296 9.32 5.72 -13.17
N TRP A 297 8.08 5.49 -13.60
CA TRP A 297 7.17 4.59 -12.91
C TRP A 297 7.72 3.16 -12.78
N LEU A 298 8.30 2.60 -13.85
CA LEU A 298 8.88 1.26 -13.88
C LEU A 298 10.07 1.10 -12.92
N THR A 299 10.93 2.11 -12.80
CA THR A 299 12.05 2.06 -11.84
C THR A 299 11.58 1.96 -10.40
N LYS A 300 10.37 2.42 -10.09
CA LYS A 300 9.77 2.33 -8.74
C LYS A 300 9.09 0.96 -8.50
N GLN A 301 9.04 0.05 -9.48
CA GLN A 301 8.35 -1.23 -9.37
C GLN A 301 9.25 -2.37 -8.91
N PHE A 302 8.73 -3.17 -7.98
CA PHE A 302 9.40 -4.36 -7.46
C PHE A 302 8.46 -5.57 -7.44
N TYR A 303 9.04 -6.76 -7.38
CA TYR A 303 8.31 -8.02 -7.37
C TYR A 303 8.85 -8.98 -6.30
N LEU A 304 8.06 -10.00 -5.96
CA LEU A 304 8.51 -11.10 -5.10
C LEU A 304 9.08 -12.21 -5.99
N ASN A 305 10.38 -12.45 -5.89
CA ASN A 305 11.02 -13.60 -6.51
C ASN A 305 10.62 -14.87 -5.73
N ARG A 306 9.83 -15.74 -6.37
CA ARG A 306 9.30 -16.96 -5.71
C ARG A 306 10.36 -18.02 -5.44
N LYS A 307 11.52 -17.97 -6.11
CA LYS A 307 12.61 -18.92 -5.89
C LYS A 307 13.32 -18.62 -4.57
N ASP A 308 13.68 -17.35 -4.38
CA ASP A 308 14.48 -16.91 -3.23
C ASP A 308 13.63 -16.32 -2.09
N ASN A 309 12.32 -16.18 -2.32
CA ASN A 309 11.36 -15.55 -1.43
C ASN A 309 11.80 -14.14 -0.96
N LYS A 310 12.42 -13.38 -1.87
CA LYS A 310 12.93 -12.03 -1.65
C LYS A 310 12.29 -11.03 -2.60
N TYR A 311 12.20 -9.78 -2.14
CA TYR A 311 11.75 -8.68 -2.95
C TYR A 311 12.92 -8.09 -3.72
N GLU A 312 12.72 -7.89 -5.02
CA GLU A 312 13.76 -7.44 -5.94
C GLU A 312 13.15 -6.43 -6.92
N PHE A 313 13.97 -5.48 -7.35
CA PHE A 313 13.65 -4.61 -8.48
C PHE A 313 14.03 -5.34 -9.78
N TYR A 314 13.23 -5.15 -10.84
CA TYR A 314 13.57 -5.70 -12.16
C TYR A 314 14.53 -4.81 -12.93
N ILE A 315 14.39 -3.49 -12.75
CA ILE A 315 15.20 -2.46 -13.40
C ILE A 315 15.95 -1.79 -12.26
N GLU A 316 17.28 -1.66 -12.32
CA GLU A 316 18.05 -1.04 -11.24
C GLU A 316 18.15 0.47 -11.48
N ASN A 317 18.48 0.87 -12.71
CA ASN A 317 18.70 2.24 -13.11
C ASN A 317 17.91 2.64 -14.37
N TYR A 318 17.72 3.95 -14.53
CA TYR A 318 17.08 4.57 -15.69
C TYR A 318 17.78 4.24 -17.03
N TYR A 319 19.05 3.85 -17.00
CA TYR A 319 19.84 3.49 -18.18
C TYR A 319 19.75 2.00 -18.58
N ASP A 320 19.22 1.14 -17.70
CA ASP A 320 19.16 -0.31 -17.96
C ASP A 320 18.17 -0.66 -19.08
N PHE A 321 17.27 0.27 -19.42
CA PHE A 321 16.37 0.14 -20.57
C PHE A 321 17.13 -0.03 -21.90
N ALA A 322 18.36 0.49 -22.01
CA ALA A 322 19.20 0.29 -23.20
C ALA A 322 19.77 -1.13 -23.32
N ASN A 323 19.95 -1.83 -22.19
CA ASN A 323 20.62 -3.14 -22.10
C ASN A 323 19.65 -4.33 -22.03
N LEU A 324 18.34 -4.09 -21.89
CA LEU A 324 17.29 -5.11 -21.88
C LEU A 324 17.04 -5.80 -23.24
N LYS A 325 17.94 -5.63 -24.22
CA LYS A 325 17.88 -6.37 -25.47
C LYS A 325 18.35 -7.81 -25.20
N THR A 326 17.39 -8.73 -25.32
CA THR A 326 17.55 -10.19 -25.48
C THR A 326 18.16 -10.95 -24.30
N GLU A 327 17.30 -11.42 -23.40
CA GLU A 327 17.43 -12.74 -22.77
C GLU A 327 16.12 -13.53 -22.95
#